data_AF-M4VA16-F1
#
_entry.id   AF-M4VA16-F1
#
_cell.length_a   1.000
_cell.length_b   1.000
_cell.length_c   1.000
_cell.angle_alpha   90.00
_cell.angle_beta   90.00
_cell.angle_gamma   90.00
#
_symmetry.space_group_name_H-M   'P 1'
#
loop_
_entity.id
_entity.type
_entity.pdbx_description
1 polymer ?
#
loop_
_entity_poly.entity_id
_entity_poly.type
_entity_poly.pdbx_seq_one_letter_code
_entity_poly.pdbx_strand_id
1 'polypeptide(L)'
;MNSSEIRQLKPFLSMLFITTTLLGLVFVKMEERRLSYAVLKLTQEHKKATESQKQKEILLAKMTRPQLLENVATHKLTLKRVTASQIIHLTSAETVKASTSTARNSN
;
A
#
# COMPACT_ATOMS: atom_id res chain seq x y z
N MET A 1 -42.13 26.71 39.60
CA MET A 1 -42.81 26.63 38.29
C MET A 1 -44.27 26.33 38.54
N ASN A 2 -45.15 27.26 38.16
CA ASN A 2 -46.59 27.08 38.31
C ASN A 2 -47.09 26.01 37.34
N SER A 3 -48.04 25.18 37.77
CA SER A 3 -48.63 24.09 36.97
C SER A 3 -49.36 24.60 35.71
N SER A 4 -49.74 25.87 35.67
CA SER A 4 -50.31 26.56 34.52
C SER A 4 -49.30 26.80 33.39
N GLU A 5 -48.05 27.13 33.70
CA GLU A 5 -46.99 27.37 32.71
C GLU A 5 -46.59 26.08 31.98
N ILE A 6 -46.54 24.97 32.73
CA ILE A 6 -46.24 23.64 32.18
C ILE A 6 -47.34 23.20 31.19
N ARG A 7 -48.59 23.60 31.43
CA ARG A 7 -49.72 23.30 30.55
C ARG A 7 -49.66 24.09 29.24
N GLN A 8 -49.12 25.31 29.26
CA GLN A 8 -48.91 26.15 28.08
C GLN A 8 -47.71 25.70 27.23
N LEU A 9 -46.68 25.11 27.84
CA LEU A 9 -45.49 24.59 27.13
C LEU A 9 -45.74 23.28 26.36
N LYS A 10 -46.71 22.48 26.81
CA LYS A 10 -47.05 21.17 26.23
C LYS A 10 -47.32 21.18 24.71
N PRO A 11 -48.12 22.11 24.15
CA PRO A 11 -48.33 22.18 22.70
C PRO A 11 -47.07 22.59 21.93
N PHE A 12 -46.26 23.49 22.49
CA PHE A 12 -45.00 23.92 21.87
C PHE A 12 -44.00 22.76 21.77
N LEU A 13 -43.87 21.97 22.84
CA LEU A 13 -42.99 20.81 22.86
C LEU A 13 -43.47 19.71 21.90
N SER A 14 -44.79 19.52 21.78
CA SER A 14 -45.38 18.59 20.80
C SER A 14 -45.05 19.01 19.37
N MET A 15 -45.22 20.29 19.03
CA MET A 15 -44.89 20.83 17.71
C MET A 15 -43.39 20.68 17.41
N LEU A 16 -42.54 21.01 18.38
CA LEU A 16 -41.09 20.84 18.26
C LEU A 16 -40.72 19.39 17.98
N PHE A 17 -41.33 18.44 18.69
CA PHE A 17 -41.05 17.02 18.51
C PHE A 17 -41.46 16.53 17.11
N ILE A 18 -42.62 16.98 16.63
CA ILE A 18 -43.10 16.67 15.26
C ILE A 18 -42.13 17.24 14.22
N THR A 19 -41.73 18.51 14.35
CA THR A 19 -40.82 19.14 13.39
C THR A 19 -39.43 18.51 13.41
N THR A 20 -38.87 18.24 14.59
CA THR A 20 -37.54 17.62 14.73
C THR A 20 -37.50 16.19 14.23
N THR A 21 -38.53 15.39 14.50
CA THR A 21 -38.62 14.02 13.99
C THR A 21 -38.79 13.98 12.47
N LEU A 22 -39.60 14.86 11.91
CA LEU A 22 -39.79 14.95 10.46
C LEU A 22 -38.51 15.38 9.75
N LEU A 23 -37.82 16.39 10.30
CA LEU A 23 -36.53 16.84 9.78
C LEU A 23 -35.47 15.74 9.93
N GLY A 24 -35.41 15.09 11.09
CA GLY A 24 -34.48 13.99 11.38
C GLY A 24 -34.64 12.82 10.41
N LEU A 25 -35.88 12.46 10.05
CA LEU A 25 -36.15 11.40 9.08
C LEU A 25 -35.58 11.73 7.69
N VAL A 26 -35.70 12.99 7.26
CA VAL A 26 -35.12 13.47 6.00
C VAL A 26 -33.60 13.41 6.05
N PHE A 27 -33.00 13.84 7.16
CA PHE A 27 -31.55 13.74 7.36
C PHE A 27 -31.06 12.30 7.27
N VAL A 28 -31.71 11.35 7.95
CA VAL A 28 -31.34 9.93 7.90
C VAL A 28 -31.38 9.40 6.46
N LYS A 29 -32.43 9.73 5.69
CA LYS A 29 -32.52 9.32 4.28
C LYS A 29 -31.45 9.93 3.39
N MET A 30 -31.10 11.19 3.62
CA MET A 30 -30.04 11.86 2.87
C MET A 30 -28.66 11.30 3.24
N GLU A 31 -28.45 10.97 4.52
CA GLU A 31 -27.23 10.40 5.06
C GLU A 31 -26.95 9.02 4.46
N GLU A 32 -27.98 8.15 4.45
CA GLU A 32 -27.89 6.80 3.86
C GLU A 32 -27.49 6.87 2.38
N ARG A 33 -28.12 7.78 1.62
CA ARG A 33 -27.79 7.98 0.20
C ARG A 33 -26.36 8.49 0.01
N ARG A 34 -25.89 9.43 0.84
CA ARG A 34 -24.51 9.93 0.77
C ARG A 34 -23.50 8.83 1.08
N LEU A 35 -23.75 8.05 2.13
CA LEU A 35 -22.86 6.99 2.58
C LEU A 35 -22.80 5.86 1.55
N SER A 36 -23.93 5.50 0.93
CA SER A 36 -24.00 4.53 -0.15
C SER A 36 -23.09 4.90 -1.32
N TYR A 37 -23.13 6.15 -1.78
CA TYR A 37 -22.23 6.62 -2.85
C TYR A 37 -20.76 6.59 -2.44
N ALA A 38 -20.45 6.94 -1.18
CA ALA A 38 -19.09 6.90 -0.67
C ALA A 38 -18.53 5.46 -0.63
N VAL A 39 -19.32 4.49 -0.13
CA VAL A 39 -18.92 3.08 -0.06
C VAL A 39 -18.73 2.50 -1.45
N LEU A 40 -19.62 2.81 -2.40
CA LEU A 40 -19.53 2.32 -3.76
C LEU A 40 -18.26 2.84 -4.45
N LYS A 41 -17.97 4.14 -4.28
CA LYS A 41 -16.72 4.74 -4.76
C LYS A 41 -15.50 4.08 -4.14
N LEU A 42 -15.48 3.93 -2.81
CA LEU A 42 -14.36 3.33 -2.09
C LEU A 42 -14.12 1.87 -2.52
N THR A 43 -15.19 1.12 -2.78
CA THR A 43 -15.12 -0.26 -3.28
C THR A 43 -14.47 -0.32 -4.67
N GLN A 44 -14.83 0.61 -5.57
CA GLN A 44 -14.21 0.68 -6.89
C GLN A 44 -12.72 1.06 -6.82
N GLU A 45 -12.38 2.03 -5.97
CA GLU A 45 -10.99 2.45 -5.78
C GLU A 45 -10.14 1.32 -5.18
N HIS A 46 -10.67 0.61 -4.18
CA HIS A 46 -10.02 -0.54 -3.58
C HIS A 46 -9.79 -1.68 -4.59
N LYS A 47 -10.81 -1.98 -5.42
CA LYS A 47 -10.69 -2.97 -6.49
C LYS A 47 -9.57 -2.58 -7.48
N LYS A 48 -9.54 -1.32 -7.94
CA LYS A 48 -8.52 -0.81 -8.85
C LYS A 48 -7.12 -0.88 -8.23
N ALA A 49 -6.98 -0.52 -6.95
CA ALA A 49 -5.71 -0.62 -6.24
C ALA A 49 -5.21 -2.08 -6.17
N THR A 50 -6.10 -3.02 -5.84
CA THR A 50 -5.79 -4.45 -5.75
C THR A 50 -5.37 -5.03 -7.10
N GLU A 51 -6.08 -4.68 -8.18
CA GLU A 51 -5.71 -5.09 -9.54
C GLU A 51 -4.34 -4.53 -9.95
N SER A 52 -4.03 -3.28 -9.60
CA SER A 52 -2.73 -2.68 -9.88
C SER A 52 -1.59 -3.39 -9.13
N GLN A 53 -1.82 -3.84 -7.88
CA GLN A 53 -0.84 -4.60 -7.12
C GLN A 53 -0.58 -5.96 -7.77
N LYS A 54 -1.64 -6.69 -8.13
CA LYS A 54 -1.52 -7.98 -8.84
C LYS A 54 -0.77 -7.83 -10.17
N GLN A 55 -1.04 -6.78 -10.94
CA GLN A 55 -0.30 -6.51 -12.18
C GLN A 55 1.19 -6.27 -11.93
N LYS A 56 1.55 -5.48 -10.91
CA LYS A 56 2.94 -5.23 -10.53
C LYS A 56 3.62 -6.50 -10.05
N GLU A 57 2.93 -7.34 -9.29
CA GLU A 57 3.43 -8.63 -8.83
C GLU A 57 3.70 -9.58 -10.00
N ILE A 58 2.76 -9.69 -10.95
CA ILE A 58 2.95 -10.48 -12.18
C ILE A 58 4.15 -9.96 -12.97
N LEU A 59 4.29 -8.64 -13.09
CA LEU A 59 5.40 -8.01 -13.81
C LEU A 59 6.73 -8.26 -13.11
N LEU A 60 6.77 -8.16 -11.78
CA LEU A 60 7.94 -8.52 -10.98
C LEU A 60 8.30 -10.00 -11.16
N ALA A 61 7.32 -10.90 -11.05
CA ALA A 61 7.51 -12.33 -11.28
C ALA A 61 8.01 -12.66 -12.69
N LYS A 62 7.57 -11.90 -13.71
CA LYS A 62 8.09 -12.02 -15.08
C LYS A 62 9.54 -11.57 -15.17
N MET A 63 9.91 -10.48 -14.53
CA MET A 63 11.30 -10.00 -14.51
C MET A 63 12.23 -10.91 -13.70
N THR A 64 11.75 -11.49 -12.60
CA THR A 64 12.54 -12.39 -11.75
C THR A 64 12.69 -13.81 -12.30
N ARG A 65 12.12 -14.11 -13.48
CA ARG A 65 12.39 -15.38 -14.16
C ARG A 65 13.90 -15.56 -14.34
N PRO A 66 14.47 -16.72 -13.97
CA PRO A 66 15.91 -16.96 -14.06
C PRO A 66 16.51 -16.66 -15.44
N GLN A 67 15.83 -17.02 -16.53
CA GLN A 67 16.26 -16.67 -17.89
C GLN A 67 16.38 -15.16 -18.14
N LEU A 68 15.49 -14.33 -17.57
CA LEU A 68 15.55 -12.88 -17.72
C LEU A 68 16.62 -12.26 -16.82
N LEU A 69 16.79 -12.79 -15.60
CA LEU A 69 17.92 -12.42 -14.74
C LEU A 69 19.26 -12.78 -15.37
N GLU A 70 19.40 -13.96 -15.99
CA GLU A 70 20.61 -14.37 -16.71
C GLU A 70 20.92 -13.39 -17.86
N ASN A 71 19.91 -13.00 -18.65
CA ASN A 71 20.09 -12.02 -19.73
C ASN A 71 20.49 -10.64 -19.21
N VAL A 72 19.90 -10.15 -18.11
CA VAL A 72 20.28 -8.86 -17.52
C VAL A 72 21.68 -8.94 -16.89
N ALA A 73 22.00 -10.03 -16.19
CA ALA A 73 23.30 -10.23 -15.57
C ALA A 73 24.42 -10.32 -16.61
N THR A 74 24.20 -11.05 -17.71
CA THR A 74 25.17 -11.16 -18.81
C THR A 74 25.32 -9.85 -19.59
N HIS A 75 24.23 -9.14 -19.89
CA HIS A 75 24.29 -7.93 -20.73
C HIS A 75 24.60 -6.63 -19.99
N LYS A 76 24.12 -6.45 -18.75
CA LYS A 76 24.29 -5.19 -17.98
C LYS A 76 25.36 -5.29 -16.90
N LEU A 77 25.55 -6.47 -16.32
CA LEU A 77 26.51 -6.69 -15.24
C LEU A 77 27.76 -7.46 -15.69
N THR A 78 27.84 -7.82 -16.98
CA THR A 78 28.96 -8.59 -17.57
C THR A 78 29.27 -9.89 -16.82
N LEU A 79 28.29 -10.44 -16.10
CA LEU A 79 28.44 -11.65 -15.31
C LEU A 79 28.42 -12.87 -16.25
N LYS A 80 29.47 -13.68 -16.17
CA LYS A 80 29.60 -14.92 -16.95
C LYS A 80 28.86 -16.04 -16.22
N ARG A 81 28.12 -16.88 -16.97
CA ARG A 81 27.42 -18.04 -16.40
C ARG A 81 28.41 -18.97 -15.70
N VAL A 82 28.16 -19.26 -14.43
CA VAL A 82 29.02 -20.12 -13.60
C VAL A 82 28.91 -21.57 -14.09
N THR A 83 30.04 -22.15 -14.50
CA THR A 83 30.14 -23.57 -14.86
C THR A 83 30.63 -24.40 -13.66
N ALA A 84 30.24 -25.67 -13.59
CA ALA A 84 30.47 -26.53 -12.42
C ALA A 84 31.94 -26.70 -12.01
N SER A 85 32.89 -26.33 -12.87
CA SER A 85 34.34 -26.47 -12.66
C SER A 85 35.06 -25.13 -12.44
N GLN A 86 34.32 -24.02 -12.29
CA GLN A 86 34.91 -22.68 -12.18
C GLN A 86 35.15 -22.29 -10.71
N ILE A 87 36.42 -22.03 -10.36
CA ILE A 87 36.81 -21.58 -9.02
C ILE A 87 36.56 -20.07 -8.91
N ILE A 88 35.61 -19.67 -8.06
CA ILE A 88 35.29 -18.26 -7.79
C ILE A 88 36.14 -17.79 -6.60
N HIS A 89 37.05 -16.86 -6.84
CA HIS A 89 37.80 -16.19 -5.77
C HIS A 89 36.90 -15.15 -5.10
N LEU A 90 36.22 -15.54 -4.02
CA LEU A 90 35.52 -14.63 -3.13
C LEU A 90 36.56 -13.90 -2.29
N THR A 91 37.00 -12.71 -2.72
CA THR A 91 37.80 -11.85 -1.85
C THR A 91 36.86 -11.29 -0.79
N SER A 92 37.01 -11.72 0.45
CA SER A 92 36.37 -11.01 1.57
C SER A 92 37.02 -9.63 1.61
N ALA A 93 36.21 -8.57 1.53
CA ALA A 93 36.69 -7.19 1.42
C ALA A 93 37.54 -6.72 2.61
N GLU A 94 37.75 -7.55 3.64
CA GLU A 94 38.61 -7.23 4.79
C GLU A 94 40.10 -7.56 4.60
N THR A 95 40.49 -8.45 3.67
CA THR A 95 41.89 -8.93 3.62
C THR A 95 42.83 -8.18 2.67
N VAL A 96 42.37 -7.12 2.01
CA VAL A 96 43.17 -6.37 1.01
C VAL A 96 44.35 -5.57 1.63
N LYS A 97 44.51 -5.54 2.96
CA LYS A 97 45.63 -4.85 3.61
C LYS A 97 46.90 -5.71 3.84
N ALA A 98 46.87 -7.02 3.60
CA ALA A 98 47.95 -7.89 4.08
C ALA A 98 49.01 -8.32 3.03
N SER A 99 48.86 -8.02 1.74
CA SER A 99 49.72 -8.61 0.70
C SER A 99 50.62 -7.65 -0.10
N THR A 100 50.72 -6.37 0.28
CA THR A 100 51.58 -5.39 -0.45
C THR A 100 52.98 -5.20 0.14
N SER A 101 53.45 -6.08 1.01
CA SER A 101 54.80 -6.00 1.58
C SER A 101 55.44 -7.37 1.58
N THR A 102 56.09 -7.77 0.48
CA THR A 102 57.40 -8.47 0.50
C THR A 102 57.87 -8.74 -0.94
N ALA A 103 59.09 -8.28 -1.21
CA ALA A 103 60.04 -8.72 -2.22
C ALA A 103 59.81 -8.29 -3.69
N ARG A 104 60.06 -6.99 -3.89
CA ARG A 104 60.75 -6.45 -5.07
C ARG A 104 62.25 -6.84 -4.98
N ASN A 105 62.80 -7.38 -6.07
CA ASN A 105 64.23 -7.33 -6.50
C ASN A 105 65.27 -8.29 -5.88
N SER A 106 65.85 -9.19 -6.69
CA SER A 106 67.26 -9.11 -7.16
C SER A 106 67.68 -10.33 -7.98
N ASN A 107 68.24 -10.07 -9.18
CA ASN A 107 69.12 -10.88 -10.04
C ASN A 107 68.77 -12.34 -10.37
#